data_AF-A0A8T4SI62-F1
#
_entry.id   AF-A0A8T4SI62-F1
#
_cell.length_a   1.000
_cell.length_b   1.000
_cell.length_c   1.000
_cell.angle_alpha   90.00
_cell.angle_beta   90.00
_cell.angle_gamma   90.00
#
_symmetry.space_group_name_H-M   'P 1'
#
loop_
_entity.id
_entity.type
_entity.pdbx_description
1 polymer ?
#
loop_
_entity_poly.entity_id
_entity_poly.type
_entity_poly.pdbx_seq_one_letter_code
_entity_poly.pdbx_strand_id
1 'polypeptide(L)'
;MSWIILLEIGIIAIAIGVWYLLKKQKYKKPTISFAVLFISVLLFEIVSEPMWKNNLLDGWAYIYRDVSWVITLGWVIIFFISFYLVDKKWPKLSEGKKFWLYLAALTIITTPIEVILLSAGIREYSSVLTQTMSGILIPLTSAPIEIILTIPLIGALVIPFYKVLMRLV
;
A
#
# COMPACT_ATOMS: atom_id res chain seq x y z
N MET A 1 14.41 21.01 -10.73
CA MET A 1 13.46 19.88 -10.87
C MET A 1 13.54 19.11 -9.56
N SER A 2 12.47 19.12 -8.76
CA SER A 2 12.46 18.47 -7.44
C SER A 2 12.66 16.95 -7.60
N TRP A 3 13.43 16.32 -6.72
CA TRP A 3 13.60 14.86 -6.72
C TRP A 3 12.27 14.11 -6.51
N ILE A 4 11.24 14.80 -6.01
CA ILE A 4 9.88 14.32 -5.87
C ILE A 4 9.28 13.89 -7.21
N ILE A 5 9.44 14.69 -8.27
CA ILE A 5 8.86 14.31 -9.57
C ILE A 5 9.47 13.01 -10.11
N LEU A 6 10.74 12.74 -9.78
CA LEU A 6 11.40 11.48 -10.13
C LEU A 6 10.83 10.31 -9.33
N LEU A 7 10.49 10.51 -8.05
CA LEU A 7 9.80 9.52 -7.24
C LEU A 7 8.42 9.21 -7.83
N GLU A 8 7.63 10.23 -8.17
CA GLU A 8 6.28 10.06 -8.70
C GLU A 8 6.28 9.31 -10.04
N ILE A 9 7.12 9.76 -10.98
CA ILE A 9 7.32 9.09 -12.27
C ILE A 9 7.86 7.67 -12.05
N GLY A 10 8.76 7.48 -11.08
CA GLY A 10 9.30 6.18 -10.71
C GLY A 10 8.22 5.20 -10.25
N ILE A 11 7.31 5.64 -9.36
CA ILE A 11 6.19 4.82 -8.89
C ILE A 11 5.27 4.43 -10.06
N ILE A 12 4.96 5.36 -10.95
CA ILE A 12 4.14 5.10 -12.14
C ILE A 12 4.84 4.10 -13.08
N ALA A 13 6.13 4.28 -13.34
CA ALA A 13 6.91 3.38 -14.18
C ALA A 13 6.95 1.96 -13.59
N ILE A 14 7.14 1.82 -12.28
CA ILE A 14 7.10 0.53 -11.58
C ILE A 14 5.70 -0.08 -11.67
N ALA A 15 4.63 0.70 -11.48
CA ALA A 15 3.25 0.22 -11.60
C ALA A 15 2.97 -0.37 -12.98
N ILE A 16 3.38 0.34 -14.04
CA ILE A 16 3.27 -0.13 -15.43
C ILE A 16 4.11 -1.41 -15.63
N GLY A 17 5.33 -1.44 -15.09
CA GLY A 17 6.19 -2.62 -15.14
C GLY A 17 5.57 -3.84 -14.46
N VAL A 18 5.03 -3.69 -13.26
CA VAL A 18 4.32 -4.75 -12.52
C VAL A 18 3.10 -5.23 -13.30
N TRP A 19 2.28 -4.32 -13.81
CA TRP A 19 1.13 -4.67 -14.64
C TRP A 19 1.53 -5.46 -15.90
N TYR A 20 2.60 -5.05 -16.57
CA TYR A 20 3.15 -5.76 -17.72
C TYR A 20 3.67 -7.15 -17.35
N LEU A 21 4.37 -7.28 -16.20
CA LEU A 21 4.84 -8.57 -15.69
C LEU A 21 3.68 -9.52 -15.38
N LEU A 22 2.58 -9.02 -14.78
CA LEU A 22 1.37 -9.81 -14.52
C LEU A 22 0.76 -10.36 -15.81
N LYS A 23 0.71 -9.53 -16.86
CA LYS A 23 0.29 -9.98 -18.21
C LYS A 23 1.22 -11.06 -18.76
N LYS A 24 2.54 -10.84 -18.71
CA LYS A 24 3.54 -11.79 -19.23
C LYS A 24 3.46 -13.14 -18.52
N GLN A 25 3.19 -13.15 -17.22
CA GLN A 25 3.05 -14.38 -16.43
C GLN A 25 1.67 -15.06 -16.53
N LYS A 26 0.79 -14.57 -17.42
CA LYS A 26 -0.57 -15.10 -17.62
C LYS A 26 -1.40 -15.12 -16.32
N TYR A 27 -1.22 -14.10 -15.47
CA TYR A 27 -2.06 -13.92 -14.29
C TYR A 27 -3.53 -13.78 -14.72
N LYS A 28 -4.48 -14.30 -13.92
CA LYS A 28 -5.90 -14.28 -14.29
C LYS A 28 -6.42 -12.83 -14.29
N LYS A 29 -6.93 -12.36 -15.45
CA LYS A 29 -7.53 -11.01 -15.63
C LYS A 29 -6.65 -9.86 -15.05
N PRO A 30 -5.40 -9.70 -15.51
CA PRO A 30 -4.40 -8.86 -14.84
C PRO A 30 -4.80 -7.39 -14.76
N THR A 31 -5.41 -6.84 -15.82
CA THR A 31 -5.91 -5.45 -15.83
C THR A 31 -7.05 -5.25 -14.83
N ILE A 32 -7.99 -6.19 -14.75
CA ILE A 32 -9.13 -6.09 -13.83
C ILE A 32 -8.62 -6.25 -12.39
N SER A 33 -7.74 -7.21 -12.12
CA SER A 33 -7.10 -7.34 -10.81
C SER A 33 -6.42 -6.05 -10.37
N PHE A 34 -5.67 -5.42 -11.28
CA PHE A 34 -4.98 -4.17 -10.97
C PHE A 34 -5.95 -3.03 -10.69
N ALA A 35 -6.99 -2.86 -11.52
CA ALA A 35 -8.01 -1.85 -11.34
C ALA A 35 -8.82 -2.05 -10.04
N VAL A 36 -9.25 -3.28 -9.75
CA VAL A 36 -10.00 -3.61 -8.53
C VAL A 36 -9.15 -3.36 -7.29
N LEU A 37 -7.87 -3.73 -7.30
CA LEU A 37 -6.99 -3.47 -6.17
C LEU A 37 -6.72 -1.97 -6.00
N PHE A 38 -6.51 -1.24 -7.10
CA PHE A 38 -6.38 0.21 -7.07
C PHE A 38 -7.62 0.88 -6.47
N ILE A 39 -8.82 0.51 -6.91
CA ILE A 39 -10.07 1.03 -6.35
C ILE A 39 -10.20 0.65 -4.87
N SER A 40 -9.86 -0.59 -4.50
CA SER A 40 -9.88 -1.06 -3.11
C SER A 40 -9.01 -0.19 -2.19
N VAL A 41 -7.77 0.07 -2.61
CA VAL A 41 -6.82 0.89 -1.84
C VAL A 41 -7.25 2.36 -1.86
N LEU A 42 -7.69 2.89 -3.00
CA LEU A 42 -8.13 4.28 -3.13
C LEU A 42 -9.33 4.58 -2.22
N LEU A 43 -10.34 3.73 -2.22
CA LEU A 43 -11.51 3.88 -1.35
C LEU A 43 -11.09 3.86 0.11
N PHE A 44 -10.18 2.97 0.46
CA PHE A 44 -9.63 2.91 1.81
C PHE A 44 -8.89 4.20 2.16
N GLU A 45 -8.00 4.70 1.29
CA GLU A 45 -7.25 5.96 1.48
C GLU A 45 -8.19 7.17 1.61
N ILE A 46 -9.29 7.22 0.86
CA ILE A 46 -10.29 8.29 1.01
C ILE A 46 -10.96 8.25 2.38
N VAL A 47 -11.32 7.06 2.87
CA VAL A 47 -11.97 6.89 4.18
C VAL A 47 -11.01 7.20 5.33
N SER A 48 -9.73 6.92 5.14
CA SER A 48 -8.68 7.08 6.14
C SER A 48 -7.84 8.34 5.96
N GLU A 49 -8.22 9.22 5.02
CA GLU A 49 -7.62 10.54 4.81
C GLU A 49 -7.40 11.35 6.10
N PRO A 50 -8.32 11.33 7.10
CA PRO A 50 -8.09 12.03 8.35
C PRO A 50 -6.89 11.53 9.18
N MET A 51 -6.31 10.38 8.84
CA MET A 51 -5.23 9.74 9.58
C MET A 51 -3.83 10.16 9.11
N TRP A 52 -3.67 10.58 7.85
CA TRP A 52 -2.36 10.97 7.31
C TRP A 52 -2.47 12.14 6.34
N LYS A 53 -1.36 12.86 6.24
CA LYS A 53 -1.13 13.89 5.24
C LYS A 53 -0.06 13.41 4.29
N ASN A 54 -0.32 13.53 2.99
CA ASN A 54 0.73 13.40 1.99
C ASN A 54 1.20 14.81 1.66
N ASN A 55 2.48 15.08 1.92
CA ASN A 55 3.11 16.35 1.72
C ASN A 55 4.10 16.27 0.55
N LEU A 56 4.53 17.42 0.06
CA LEU A 56 5.62 17.58 -0.91
C LEU A 56 5.40 17.02 -2.32
N LEU A 57 4.32 16.27 -2.56
CA LEU A 57 3.96 15.80 -3.90
C LEU A 57 3.51 16.96 -4.79
N ASP A 58 3.64 16.79 -6.11
CA ASP A 58 3.19 17.78 -7.06
C ASP A 58 1.65 17.76 -7.16
N GLY A 59 1.04 18.91 -7.45
CA GLY A 59 -0.42 19.08 -7.39
C GLY A 59 -1.23 18.10 -8.26
N TRP A 60 -0.64 17.54 -9.32
CA TRP A 60 -1.27 16.54 -10.18
C TRP A 60 -1.36 15.15 -9.55
N ALA A 61 -0.54 14.87 -8.54
CA ALA A 61 -0.49 13.59 -7.86
C ALA A 61 -1.65 13.39 -6.88
N TYR A 62 -2.37 14.46 -6.53
CA TYR A 62 -3.51 14.45 -5.61
C TYR A 62 -4.84 14.25 -6.35
N ILE A 63 -5.74 13.48 -5.74
CA ILE A 63 -7.13 13.34 -6.20
C ILE A 63 -8.08 14.15 -5.31
N TYR A 64 -7.93 14.01 -4.00
CA TYR A 64 -8.86 14.58 -3.03
C TYR A 64 -8.12 14.94 -1.75
N ARG A 65 -8.01 16.25 -1.46
CA ARG A 65 -7.25 16.77 -0.32
C ARG A 65 -5.85 16.14 -0.26
N ASP A 66 -5.55 15.40 0.80
CA ASP A 66 -4.26 14.75 1.03
C ASP A 66 -4.16 13.35 0.38
N VAL A 67 -5.20 12.87 -0.31
CA VAL A 67 -5.18 11.56 -1.00
C VAL A 67 -4.47 11.67 -2.34
N SER A 68 -3.39 10.90 -2.50
CA SER A 68 -2.62 10.83 -3.74
C SER A 68 -2.83 9.52 -4.50
N TRP A 69 -3.09 9.60 -5.81
CA TRP A 69 -3.19 8.43 -6.67
C TRP A 69 -1.83 7.78 -6.95
N VAL A 70 -0.77 8.58 -6.92
CA VAL A 70 0.60 8.08 -7.08
C VAL A 70 0.99 7.22 -5.87
N ILE A 71 0.76 7.71 -4.66
CA ILE A 71 0.99 6.92 -3.43
C ILE A 71 0.07 5.69 -3.40
N THR A 72 -1.20 5.84 -3.82
CA THR A 72 -2.13 4.72 -3.98
C THR A 72 -1.56 3.63 -4.90
N LEU A 73 -0.96 3.99 -6.04
CA LEU A 73 -0.28 3.02 -6.91
C LEU A 73 0.90 2.33 -6.22
N GLY A 74 1.67 3.08 -5.42
CA GLY A 74 2.72 2.52 -4.57
C GLY A 74 2.21 1.39 -3.67
N TRP A 75 1.11 1.64 -2.96
CA TRP A 75 0.47 0.61 -2.12
C TRP A 75 -0.03 -0.58 -2.95
N VAL A 76 -0.68 -0.34 -4.09
CA VAL A 76 -1.15 -1.41 -4.99
C VAL A 76 -0.02 -2.33 -5.42
N ILE A 77 1.14 -1.77 -5.78
CA ILE A 77 2.35 -2.53 -6.13
C ILE A 77 2.75 -3.43 -4.96
N ILE A 78 2.80 -2.89 -3.74
CA ILE A 78 3.21 -3.63 -2.55
C ILE A 78 2.23 -4.79 -2.27
N PHE A 79 0.92 -4.55 -2.33
CA PHE A 79 -0.08 -5.61 -2.20
C PHE A 79 0.12 -6.71 -3.25
N PHE A 80 0.35 -6.36 -4.52
CA PHE A 80 0.63 -7.35 -5.56
C PHE A 80 1.89 -8.15 -5.29
N ILE A 81 2.97 -7.50 -4.87
CA ILE A 81 4.21 -8.19 -4.51
C ILE A 81 3.95 -9.18 -3.36
N SER A 82 3.24 -8.75 -2.32
CA SER A 82 2.87 -9.63 -1.19
C SER A 82 2.03 -10.82 -1.64
N PHE A 83 1.02 -10.62 -2.49
CA PHE A 83 0.21 -11.71 -3.03
C PHE A 83 1.05 -12.67 -3.87
N TYR A 84 1.85 -12.14 -4.79
CA TYR A 84 2.70 -12.92 -5.67
C TYR A 84 3.73 -13.76 -4.89
N LEU A 85 4.41 -13.17 -3.91
CA LEU A 85 5.40 -13.87 -3.08
C LEU A 85 4.76 -15.06 -2.34
N VAL A 86 3.59 -14.83 -1.74
CA VAL A 86 2.89 -15.87 -0.97
C VAL A 86 2.32 -16.94 -1.88
N ASP A 87 1.67 -16.57 -2.99
CA ASP A 87 1.07 -17.53 -3.92
C ASP A 87 2.13 -18.37 -4.63
N LYS A 88 3.29 -17.79 -4.95
CA LYS A 88 4.41 -18.50 -5.58
C LYS A 88 5.08 -19.47 -4.60
N LYS A 89 5.29 -19.06 -3.35
CA LYS A 89 6.01 -19.87 -2.36
C LYS A 89 5.11 -20.92 -1.70
N TRP A 90 3.82 -20.65 -1.54
CA TRP A 90 2.86 -21.53 -0.87
C TRP A 90 1.55 -21.73 -1.66
N PRO A 91 1.61 -22.24 -2.91
CA PRO A 91 0.43 -22.35 -3.77
C PRO A 91 -0.66 -23.27 -3.21
N LYS A 92 -0.28 -24.32 -2.46
CA LYS A 92 -1.17 -25.37 -1.94
C LYS A 92 -1.82 -25.04 -0.59
N LEU A 93 -1.51 -23.90 0.03
CA LEU A 93 -2.15 -23.53 1.30
C LEU A 93 -3.60 -23.10 1.09
N SER A 94 -4.43 -23.31 2.12
CA SER A 94 -5.79 -22.80 2.13
C SER A 94 -5.80 -21.26 2.15
N GLU A 95 -6.84 -20.65 1.58
CA GLU A 95 -6.94 -19.18 1.51
C GLU A 95 -6.87 -18.51 2.88
N GLY A 96 -7.41 -19.13 3.94
CA GLY A 96 -7.31 -18.60 5.31
C GLY A 96 -5.88 -18.52 5.83
N LYS A 97 -5.03 -19.51 5.52
CA LYS A 97 -3.60 -19.47 5.88
C LYS A 97 -2.85 -18.46 5.02
N LYS A 98 -3.18 -18.38 3.73
CA LYS A 98 -2.60 -17.39 2.82
C LYS A 98 -2.93 -15.97 3.24
N PHE A 99 -4.13 -15.71 3.75
CA PHE A 99 -4.53 -14.40 4.26
C PHE A 99 -3.54 -13.87 5.31
N TRP A 100 -3.24 -14.69 6.34
CA TRP A 100 -2.26 -14.31 7.36
C TRP A 100 -0.85 -14.12 6.79
N LEU A 101 -0.45 -14.93 5.81
CA LEU A 101 0.84 -14.76 5.13
C LEU A 101 0.89 -13.50 4.26
N TYR A 102 -0.21 -13.14 3.60
CA TYR A 102 -0.31 -11.89 2.84
C TYR A 102 -0.17 -10.70 3.78
N LEU A 103 -0.84 -10.72 4.94
CA LEU A 103 -0.70 -9.68 5.97
C LEU A 103 0.74 -9.59 6.47
N ALA A 104 1.36 -10.71 6.82
CA ALA A 104 2.75 -10.72 7.27
C ALA A 104 3.70 -10.15 6.21
N ALA A 105 3.57 -10.60 4.94
CA ALA A 105 4.37 -10.10 3.84
C ALA A 105 4.14 -8.59 3.60
N LEU A 106 2.88 -8.16 3.62
CA LEU A 106 2.49 -6.75 3.52
C LEU A 106 3.15 -5.92 4.62
N THR A 107 3.02 -6.32 5.89
CA THR A 107 3.62 -5.60 7.02
C THR A 107 5.14 -5.51 6.90
N ILE A 108 5.81 -6.62 6.57
CA ILE A 108 7.28 -6.66 6.43
C ILE A 108 7.76 -5.70 5.33
N ILE A 109 7.04 -5.60 4.21
CA ILE A 109 7.45 -4.74 3.08
C ILE A 109 7.02 -3.29 3.32
N THR A 110 5.82 -3.06 3.84
CA THR A 110 5.21 -1.74 3.98
C THR A 110 5.88 -0.94 5.10
N THR A 111 6.22 -1.59 6.23
CA THR A 111 6.83 -0.91 7.38
C THR A 111 8.10 -0.12 7.00
N PRO A 112 9.14 -0.71 6.36
CA PRO A 112 10.32 0.06 5.99
C PRO A 112 10.03 1.16 4.97
N ILE A 113 9.09 0.95 4.05
CA ILE A 113 8.69 1.98 3.06
C ILE A 113 8.02 3.15 3.77
N GLU A 114 7.10 2.88 4.68
CA GLU A 114 6.42 3.91 5.48
C GLU A 114 7.43 4.71 6.31
N VAL A 115 8.39 4.04 6.97
CA VAL A 115 9.49 4.71 7.70
C VAL A 115 10.27 5.66 6.79
N ILE A 116 10.58 5.24 5.56
CA ILE A 116 11.28 6.08 4.57
C ILE A 116 10.41 7.29 4.19
N LEU A 117 9.12 7.09 3.92
CA LEU A 117 8.22 8.18 3.53
C LEU A 117 8.03 9.20 4.66
N LEU A 118 7.90 8.74 5.90
CA LEU A 118 7.81 9.58 7.10
C LEU A 118 9.10 10.37 7.33
N SER A 119 10.25 9.70 7.28
CA SER A 119 11.55 10.38 7.49
C SER A 119 11.89 11.37 6.37
N ALA A 120 11.42 11.14 5.15
CA ALA A 120 11.54 12.07 4.03
C ALA A 120 10.53 13.23 4.07
N GLY A 121 9.59 13.22 5.02
CA GLY A 121 8.53 14.22 5.14
C GLY A 121 7.48 14.16 4.02
N ILE A 122 7.47 13.09 3.21
CA ILE A 122 6.47 12.87 2.15
C ILE A 122 5.13 12.47 2.77
N ARG A 123 5.17 11.73 3.87
CA ARG A 123 3.98 11.35 4.63
C ARG A 123 4.11 11.83 6.07
N GLU A 124 3.00 12.19 6.68
CA GLU A 124 2.93 12.60 8.08
C GLU A 124 1.63 12.09 8.70
N TYR A 125 1.67 11.69 9.98
CA TYR A 125 0.44 11.35 10.70
C TYR A 125 -0.31 12.60 11.14
N SER A 126 -1.64 12.52 11.14
CA SER A 126 -2.46 13.63 11.62
C SER A 126 -2.23 13.90 13.10
N SER A 127 -2.44 15.15 13.52
CA SER A 127 -2.24 15.57 14.92
C SER A 127 -3.14 14.81 15.89
N VAL A 128 -4.31 14.37 15.44
CA VAL A 128 -5.23 13.55 16.23
C VAL A 128 -4.62 12.19 16.52
N LEU A 129 -4.01 11.56 15.51
CA LEU A 129 -3.42 10.24 15.66
C LEU A 129 -2.16 10.30 16.53
N THR A 130 -1.28 11.27 16.30
CA THR A 130 -0.02 11.40 17.07
C THR A 130 -0.25 11.65 18.56
N GLN A 131 -1.34 12.32 18.94
CA GLN A 131 -1.72 12.51 20.35
C GLN A 131 -2.18 11.22 21.04
N THR A 132 -2.60 10.21 20.29
CA THR A 132 -3.08 8.91 20.81
C THR A 132 -2.03 7.81 20.80
N MET A 133 -0.85 8.07 20.23
CA MET A 133 0.24 7.10 20.17
C MET A 133 0.92 6.93 21.54
N SER A 134 1.47 5.74 21.77
CA SER A 134 2.18 5.38 23.01
C SER A 134 3.50 6.11 23.22
N GLY A 135 4.03 6.75 22.16
CA GLY A 135 5.37 7.33 22.14
C GLY A 135 6.50 6.32 21.97
N ILE A 136 6.19 5.02 21.83
CA ILE A 136 7.18 3.97 21.57
C ILE A 136 7.55 4.01 20.09
N LEU A 137 8.84 4.11 19.79
CA LEU A 137 9.37 4.13 18.43
C LEU A 137 9.89 2.75 18.02
N ILE A 138 9.83 2.44 16.73
CA ILE A 138 10.50 1.27 16.15
C ILE A 138 12.02 1.45 16.33
N PRO A 139 12.75 0.44 16.84
CA PRO A 139 14.19 0.55 17.08
C PRO A 139 14.94 1.07 15.85
N LEU A 140 15.87 2.01 16.06
CA LEU A 140 16.70 2.64 15.03
C LEU A 140 15.94 3.55 14.04
N THR A 141 14.68 3.89 14.31
CA THR A 141 13.88 4.79 13.46
C THR A 141 13.17 5.85 14.30
N SER A 142 12.68 6.91 13.64
CA SER A 142 11.81 7.92 14.25
C SER A 142 10.32 7.58 14.16
N ALA A 143 9.98 6.39 13.67
CA ALA A 143 8.61 6.03 13.35
C ALA A 143 7.91 5.32 14.53
N PRO A 144 6.64 5.63 14.81
CA PRO A 144 5.87 5.00 15.89
C PRO A 144 5.70 3.49 15.66
N ILE A 145 5.73 2.71 16.74
CA ILE A 145 5.57 1.24 16.67
C ILE A 145 4.18 0.82 16.19
N GLU A 146 3.18 1.68 16.38
CA GLU A 146 1.78 1.49 15.98
C GLU A 146 1.64 1.28 14.46
N ILE A 147 2.62 1.68 13.65
CA ILE A 147 2.66 1.40 12.21
C ILE A 147 2.57 -0.10 11.94
N ILE A 148 3.29 -0.90 12.71
CA ILE A 148 3.35 -2.36 12.57
C ILE A 148 1.97 -3.00 12.83
N LEU A 149 1.14 -2.35 13.65
CA LEU A 149 -0.23 -2.77 13.96
C LEU A 149 -1.25 -2.21 12.97
N THR A 150 -1.02 -0.99 12.47
CA THR A 150 -1.92 -0.29 11.55
C THR A 150 -1.92 -0.96 10.17
N ILE A 151 -0.75 -1.31 9.63
CA ILE A 151 -0.64 -1.97 8.32
C ILE A 151 -1.49 -3.24 8.21
N PRO A 152 -1.41 -4.23 9.13
CA PRO A 152 -2.22 -5.43 9.04
C PRO A 152 -3.72 -5.16 9.27
N LEU A 153 -4.09 -4.13 10.06
CA LEU A 153 -5.49 -3.73 10.21
C LEU A 153 -6.07 -3.25 8.88
N ILE A 154 -5.32 -2.39 8.17
CA ILE A 154 -5.68 -1.89 6.84
C ILE A 154 -5.72 -3.04 5.83
N GLY A 155 -4.67 -3.87 5.81
CA GLY A 155 -4.58 -5.04 4.95
C GLY A 155 -5.75 -6.00 5.16
N ALA A 156 -6.21 -6.17 6.40
CA ALA A 156 -7.35 -7.03 6.72
C ALA A 156 -8.68 -6.53 6.14
N LEU A 157 -8.79 -5.25 5.79
CA LEU A 157 -9.94 -4.69 5.07
C LEU A 157 -9.76 -4.81 3.55
N VAL A 158 -8.59 -4.43 3.04
CA VAL A 158 -8.32 -4.39 1.59
C VAL A 158 -8.28 -5.79 0.99
N ILE A 159 -7.63 -6.77 1.63
CA ILE A 159 -7.42 -8.11 1.07
C ILE A 159 -8.75 -8.85 0.83
N PRO A 160 -9.67 -8.96 1.81
CA PRO A 160 -10.94 -9.63 1.59
C PRO A 160 -11.80 -8.88 0.59
N PHE A 161 -11.84 -7.55 0.63
CA PHE A 161 -12.59 -6.73 -0.31
C PHE A 161 -12.15 -6.97 -1.76
N TYR A 162 -10.83 -6.94 -2.01
CA TYR A 162 -10.24 -7.30 -3.31
C TYR A 162 -10.60 -8.72 -3.74
N LYS A 163 -10.41 -9.72 -2.86
CA LYS A 163 -10.66 -11.14 -3.18
C LYS A 163 -12.14 -11.41 -3.47
N VAL A 164 -13.07 -10.77 -2.75
CA VAL A 164 -14.51 -10.89 -2.98
C VAL A 164 -14.89 -10.25 -4.31
N LEU A 165 -14.46 -9.02 -4.58
CA LEU A 165 -14.75 -8.36 -5.85
C LEU A 165 -14.21 -9.16 -7.05
N MET A 166 -12.99 -9.68 -6.97
CA MET A 166 -12.40 -10.52 -8.02
C MET A 166 -13.13 -11.84 -8.27
N ARG A 167 -13.99 -12.30 -7.35
CA ARG A 167 -14.86 -13.46 -7.58
C ARG A 167 -16.15 -13.08 -8.31
N LEU A 168 -16.57 -11.82 -8.22
CA LEU A 168 -17.79 -11.31 -8.87
C LEU A 168 -17.57 -10.92 -10.34
N VAL A 169 -16.35 -10.52 -10.71
CA VAL A 169 -15.99 -10.10 -12.08
C VAL A 169 -15.31 -11.17 -12.92
#